data_AF-A0A7X8PRZ8-F1
#
_entry.id   AF-A0A7X8PRZ8-F1
#
_cell.length_a   1.000
_cell.length_b   1.000
_cell.length_c   1.000
_cell.angle_alpha   90.00
_cell.angle_beta   90.00
_cell.angle_gamma   90.00
#
_symmetry.space_group_name_H-M   'P 1'
#
loop_
_entity.id
_entity.type
_entity.pdbx_description
1 polymer ?
#
loop_
_entity_poly.entity_id
_entity_poly.type
_entity_poly.pdbx_seq_one_letter_code
_entity_poly.pdbx_strand_id
1 'polypeptide(L)' 'MYSLKEKFYDGQGVQRNPGDRYLDKEGIAREPGEDYFDYMSILRQADEEFYDSQGILRQSGESFYDGAGNLCER' A
#
# COMPACT_ATOMS: atom_id res chain seq x y z
N MET A 1 -1.54 -0.85 -0.64
CA MET A 1 -0.11 -0.53 -0.44
C MET A 1 0.45 -1.50 0.58
N TYR A 2 1.67 -1.98 0.37
CA TYR A 2 2.29 -2.98 1.23
C TYR A 2 3.78 -2.69 1.41
N SER A 3 4.36 -3.24 2.48
CA SER A 3 5.79 -3.32 2.70
C SER A 3 6.25 -4.77 2.63
N LEU A 4 7.41 -5.00 2.02
CA LEU A 4 8.14 -6.28 2.11
C LEU A 4 9.26 -6.27 3.15
N LYS A 5 9.47 -5.15 3.85
CA LYS A 5 10.59 -4.97 4.78
C LYS A 5 10.15 -4.85 6.24
N GLU A 6 9.02 -4.22 6.51
CA GLU A 6 8.55 -3.96 7.87
C GLU A 6 7.02 -4.08 8.02
N LYS A 7 6.53 -3.99 9.26
CA LYS A 7 5.08 -3.99 9.51
C LYS A 7 4.48 -2.69 9.03
N PHE A 8 3.29 -2.77 8.44
CA PHE A 8 2.57 -1.61 7.91
C PHE A 8 1.07 -1.75 8.18
N TYR A 9 0.34 -0.64 8.12
CA TYR A 9 -1.13 -0.62 8.12
C TYR A 9 -1.65 -0.57 6.67
N ASP A 10 -2.52 -1.51 6.31
CA ASP A 10 -3.04 -1.64 4.93
C ASP A 10 -4.09 -0.57 4.56
N GLY A 11 -4.73 -0.72 3.39
CA GLY A 11 -5.73 0.23 2.86
C GLY A 11 -6.96 0.40 3.75
N GLN A 12 -7.20 -0.55 4.66
CA GLN A 12 -8.28 -0.54 5.64
C GLN A 12 -7.78 -0.24 7.07
N GLY A 13 -6.50 0.10 7.24
CA GLY A 13 -5.92 0.39 8.55
C GLY A 13 -5.68 -0.85 9.41
N VAL A 14 -5.52 -2.03 8.81
CA VAL A 14 -5.19 -3.27 9.53
C VAL A 14 -3.68 -3.49 9.48
N GLN A 15 -3.06 -3.78 10.62
CA GLN A 15 -1.63 -4.07 10.69
C GLN A 15 -1.30 -5.43 10.02
N ARG A 16 -0.28 -5.44 9.17
CA ARG A 16 0.22 -6.62 8.43
C ARG A 16 1.69 -6.86 8.70
N ASN A 17 2.15 -8.11 8.56
CA ASN A 17 3.59 -8.40 8.49
C ASN A 17 4.10 -8.23 7.05
N PRO A 18 5.42 -8.07 6.87
CA PRO A 18 5.99 -7.97 5.53
C PRO A 18 5.66 -9.19 4.67
N GLY A 19 5.18 -8.95 3.45
CA GLY A 19 4.82 -10.02 2.52
C GLY A 19 3.48 -10.73 2.80
N ASP A 20 2.75 -10.37 3.86
CA ASP A 20 1.40 -10.89 4.10
C ASP A 20 0.43 -10.34 3.03
N ARG A 21 -0.61 -11.13 2.75
CA ARG A 21 -1.81 -10.65 2.07
C ARG A 21 -2.41 -9.45 2.82
N TYR A 22 -2.81 -8.42 2.08
CA TYR A 22 -3.32 -7.17 2.63
C TYR A 22 -4.67 -6.80 2.00
N LEU A 23 -5.38 -5.83 2.58
CA LEU A 23 -6.58 -5.23 1.98
C LEU A 23 -6.20 -3.93 1.28
N ASP A 24 -6.58 -3.77 0.01
CA ASP A 24 -6.42 -2.51 -0.71
C ASP A 24 -7.43 -1.45 -0.24
N LYS A 25 -7.43 -0.27 -0.87
CA LYS A 25 -8.30 0.85 -0.44
C LYS A 25 -9.79 0.53 -0.55
N GLU A 26 -10.17 -0.35 -1.46
CA GLU A 26 -11.55 -0.83 -1.65
C GLU A 26 -11.89 -2.03 -0.77
N GLY A 27 -10.94 -2.50 0.05
CA GLY A 27 -11.13 -3.63 0.95
C GLY A 27 -11.00 -4.98 0.27
N ILE A 28 -10.40 -5.04 -0.92
CA ILE A 28 -10.16 -6.28 -1.65
C ILE A 28 -8.85 -6.88 -1.15
N ALA A 29 -8.85 -8.20 -0.88
CA ALA A 29 -7.65 -8.92 -0.47
C ALA A 29 -6.69 -9.10 -1.66
N ARG A 30 -5.42 -8.74 -1.47
CA ARG A 30 -4.36 -8.78 -2.49
C ARG A 30 -3.11 -9.45 -1.96
N GLU A 31 -2.45 -10.24 -2.81
CA GLU A 31 -1.07 -10.65 -2.59
C GLU A 31 -0.10 -9.52 -3.02
N PRO A 32 1.08 -9.40 -2.38
CA PRO A 32 2.13 -8.51 -2.85
C PRO A 32 2.45 -8.74 -4.34
N GLY A 33 2.43 -7.68 -5.15
CA GLY A 33 2.69 -7.75 -6.58
C GLY A 33 1.43 -7.85 -7.46
N GLU A 34 0.24 -8.03 -6.89
CA GLU A 34 -1.01 -7.94 -7.63
C GLU A 34 -1.43 -6.48 -7.89
N ASP A 35 -2.23 -6.29 -8.94
CA ASP A 35 -2.92 -5.02 -9.19
C ASP A 35 -3.83 -4.67 -8.00
N TYR A 36 -3.89 -3.39 -7.65
CA TYR A 36 -4.59 -2.93 -6.44
C TYR A 36 -5.16 -1.53 -6.62
N PHE A 37 -6.13 -1.16 -5.78
CA PHE A 37 -6.60 0.22 -5.68
C PHE A 37 -5.73 1.01 -4.70
N ASP A 38 -5.13 2.12 -5.17
CA ASP A 38 -4.36 3.04 -4.33
C ASP A 38 -5.25 3.88 -3.39
N TYR A 39 -4.68 4.77 -2.58
CA TYR A 39 -5.49 5.53 -1.60
C TYR A 39 -6.48 6.52 -2.22
N MET A 40 -6.35 6.82 -3.53
CA MET A 40 -7.29 7.61 -4.30
C MET A 40 -8.30 6.75 -5.08
N SER A 41 -8.37 5.45 -4.77
CA SER A 41 -9.24 4.47 -5.43
C SER A 41 -8.97 4.32 -6.94
N ILE A 42 -7.72 4.52 -7.36
CA ILE A 42 -7.27 4.30 -8.74
C ILE A 42 -6.64 2.91 -8.83
N LEU A 43 -7.05 2.12 -9.84
CA LEU A 43 -6.43 0.81 -10.10
C LEU A 43 -5.01 1.00 -10.62
N ARG A 44 -4.02 0.37 -9.97
CA ARG A 44 -2.60 0.45 -10.28
C ARG A 44 -1.99 -0.93 -10.47
N GLN A 45 -0.99 -1.01 -11.33
CA GLN A 45 -0.05 -2.13 -11.31
C GLN A 45 0.92 -1.99 -10.13
N ALA A 46 1.46 -3.12 -9.65
CA ALA A 46 2.33 -3.12 -8.47
C ALA A 46 3.57 -2.23 -8.63
N ASP A 47 4.11 -2.11 -9.84
CA ASP A 47 5.30 -1.34 -10.18
C ASP A 47 5.04 0.06 -10.74
N GLU A 48 3.78 0.50 -10.79
CA GLU A 48 3.37 1.86 -11.20
C GLU A 48 3.52 2.88 -10.06
N GLU A 49 3.52 4.17 -10.41
CA GLU A 49 3.29 5.26 -9.46
C GLU A 49 1.93 5.13 -8.77
N PHE A 50 1.84 5.60 -7.53
CA PHE A 50 0.63 5.47 -6.71
C PHE A 50 0.47 6.63 -5.74
N TYR A 51 -0.76 6.87 -5.27
CA TYR A 51 -1.00 7.80 -4.16
C TYR A 51 -0.98 7.08 -2.81
N ASP A 52 -0.14 7.56 -1.88
CA ASP A 52 -0.08 7.09 -0.49
C ASP A 52 -1.24 7.60 0.38
N SER A 53 -1.28 7.22 1.66
CA SER A 53 -2.40 7.58 2.54
C SER A 53 -2.56 9.07 2.80
N GLN A 54 -1.52 9.87 2.50
CA GLN A 54 -1.54 11.32 2.57
C GLN A 54 -1.87 11.98 1.22
N GLY A 55 -2.15 11.19 0.19
CA GLY A 55 -2.43 11.68 -1.16
C GLY A 55 -1.18 12.16 -1.91
N ILE A 56 0.01 11.73 -1.50
CA ILE A 56 1.27 12.06 -2.19
C ILE A 56 1.53 11.01 -3.27
N LEU A 57 1.81 11.46 -4.50
CA LEU A 57 2.23 10.58 -5.59
C LEU A 57 3.66 10.08 -5.34
N ARG A 58 3.86 8.76 -5.38
CA ARG A 58 5.14 8.07 -5.13
C ARG A 58 5.55 7.24 -6.32
N GLN A 59 6.86 7.10 -6.54
CA GLN A 59 7.39 6.08 -7.43
C GLN A 59 7.31 4.70 -6.76
N SER A 60 7.29 3.65 -7.58
CA SER A 60 7.42 2.29 -7.09
C SER A 60 8.76 2.09 -6.36
N GLY A 61 8.69 1.62 -5.12
CA GLY A 61 9.87 1.36 -4.28
C GLY A 61 10.29 2.52 -3.38
N GLU A 62 9.69 3.70 -3.52
CA GLU A 62 9.87 4.80 -2.57
C GLU A 62 9.18 4.52 -1.23
N SER A 63 9.66 5.16 -0.17
CA SER A 63 8.94 5.20 1.10
C SER A 63 7.59 5.89 0.93
N PHE A 64 6.59 5.42 1.68
CA PHE A 64 5.20 5.87 1.59
C PHE A 64 4.57 6.00 2.97
N TYR A 65 3.48 6.77 3.08
CA TYR A 65 2.67 6.78 4.29
C TYR A 65 1.61 5.68 4.26
N ASP A 66 1.61 4.80 5.27
CA ASP A 66 0.69 3.67 5.40
C ASP A 66 -0.72 4.10 5.87
N GLY A 67 -1.64 3.15 6.04
CA GLY A 67 -3.03 3.43 6.41
C GLY A 67 -3.24 4.11 7.77
N ALA A 68 -2.22 4.13 8.62
CA ALA A 68 -2.22 4.85 9.89
C ALA A 68 -1.41 6.17 9.82
N GLY A 69 -0.81 6.49 8.67
CA GLY A 69 -0.01 7.69 8.45
C GLY A 69 1.45 7.54 8.88
N ASN A 70 1.95 6.32 9.08
CA ASN A 70 3.36 6.07 9.38
C ASN A 70 4.17 6.03 8.09
N LEU A 71 5.38 6.61 8.11
CA LEU A 71 6.31 6.46 6.99
C LEU A 71 6.91 5.05 7.01
N CYS A 72 6.74 4.31 5.92
CA CYS A 72 7.21 2.94 5.75
C CYS A 72 8.05 2.80 4.48
N GLU A 73 8.96 1.83 4.46
CA GLU A 73 9.59 1.36 3.22
C GLU A 73 8.70 0.37 2.48
N ARG A 74 8.67 0.44 1.14
CA ARG A 74 7.97 -0.52 0.28
C ARG A 74 8.69 -1.85 0.18
#